data_AF-A0A265Q9M5-F1
#
_entry.id   AF-A0A265Q9M5-F1
#
_cell.length_a   1.000
_cell.length_b   1.000
_cell.length_c   1.000
_cell.angle_alpha   90.00
_cell.angle_beta   90.00
_cell.angle_gamma   90.00
#
_symmetry.space_group_name_H-M   'P 1'
#
loop_
_entity.id
_entity.type
_entity.pdbx_description
1 polymer ?
#
loop_
_entity_poly.entity_id
_entity_poly.type
_entity_poly.pdbx_seq_one_letter_code
_entity_poly.pdbx_strand_id
1 'polypeptide(L)'
;MKKLESINLVDNVLNLISSDINKFNYLNKQFNSMNKLALNKNENAKIITSLKSIDKVENNIAKMISSYDLRIKLIDCKSKLGNIQYEMDGLKIISSNLSNLNILQNNINMISNSIIGLKKLSDIKDKELSLRKSLAIGIRYVEKLQEIDYISRIHMELQKRIILLNQLKNLHVSYNSNKDEIKKLNILLQRYKDEVDKQLLYYKELLLKQEICPLCFSIIDNDKINHIISHYN
;
A
#
# COMPACT_ATOMS: atom_id res chain seq x y z
N MET A 1 -119.07 97.69 76.46
CA MET A 1 -118.40 96.37 76.56
C MET A 1 -118.46 95.54 75.28
N LYS A 2 -119.55 95.49 74.51
CA LYS A 2 -119.62 94.73 73.22
C LYS A 2 -118.63 95.14 72.11
N LYS A 3 -118.02 96.34 72.15
CA LYS A 3 -117.05 96.84 71.14
C LYS A 3 -115.61 96.32 71.34
N LEU A 4 -115.25 95.80 72.51
CA LEU A 4 -113.90 95.31 72.80
C LEU A 4 -113.73 93.82 72.46
N GLU A 5 -114.78 93.01 72.56
CA GLU A 5 -114.77 91.60 72.12
C GLU A 5 -114.60 91.48 70.59
N SER A 6 -115.14 92.43 69.82
CA SER A 6 -114.99 92.47 68.37
C SER A 6 -113.55 92.75 67.91
N ILE A 7 -112.73 93.44 68.72
CA ILE A 7 -111.32 93.71 68.38
C ILE A 7 -110.46 92.47 68.63
N ASN A 8 -110.68 91.74 69.72
CA ASN A 8 -110.01 90.46 69.98
C ASN A 8 -110.34 89.39 68.94
N LEU A 9 -111.55 89.42 68.37
CA LEU A 9 -111.92 88.56 67.24
C LEU A 9 -111.14 88.92 65.97
N VAL A 10 -110.92 90.21 65.71
CA VAL A 10 -110.12 90.68 64.57
C VAL A 10 -108.65 90.31 64.71
N ASP A 11 -108.06 90.45 65.90
CA ASP A 11 -106.67 90.01 66.16
C ASP A 11 -106.50 88.49 66.05
N ASN A 12 -107.47 87.70 66.52
CA ASN A 12 -107.46 86.26 66.30
C ASN A 12 -107.55 85.89 64.83
N VAL A 13 -108.37 86.60 64.04
CA VAL A 13 -108.45 86.41 62.59
C VAL A 13 -107.14 86.79 61.90
N LEU A 14 -106.49 87.89 62.30
CA LEU A 14 -105.18 88.29 61.78
C LEU A 14 -104.08 87.28 62.12
N ASN A 15 -104.09 86.72 63.33
CA ASN A 15 -103.16 85.67 63.73
C ASN A 15 -103.38 84.37 62.96
N LEU A 16 -104.64 84.00 62.68
CA LEU A 16 -104.98 82.87 61.82
C LEU A 16 -104.50 83.10 60.38
N ILE A 17 -104.76 84.29 59.82
CA ILE A 17 -104.29 84.66 58.48
C ILE A 17 -102.75 84.62 58.40
N SER A 18 -102.05 85.13 59.41
CA SER A 18 -100.58 85.09 59.47
C SER A 18 -100.04 83.66 59.60
N SER A 19 -100.71 82.81 60.40
CA SER A 19 -100.41 81.38 60.48
C SER A 19 -100.59 80.67 59.14
N ASP A 20 -101.69 80.96 58.44
CA ASP A 20 -101.99 80.40 57.13
C ASP A 20 -101.02 80.87 56.05
N ILE A 21 -100.60 82.15 56.07
CA ILE A 21 -99.56 82.68 55.18
C ILE A 21 -98.21 81.98 55.44
N ASN A 22 -97.82 81.79 56.70
CA ASN A 22 -96.59 81.09 57.04
C ASN A 22 -96.64 79.61 56.61
N LYS A 23 -97.79 78.96 56.80
CA LYS A 23 -98.04 77.60 56.35
C LYS A 23 -97.99 77.49 54.82
N PHE A 24 -98.60 78.43 54.10
CA PHE A 24 -98.53 78.52 52.65
C PHE A 24 -97.09 78.72 52.17
N ASN A 25 -96.33 79.65 52.76
CA ASN A 25 -94.94 79.89 52.40
C ASN A 25 -94.07 78.65 52.63
N TYR A 26 -94.29 77.91 53.72
CA TYR A 26 -93.63 76.64 53.97
C TYR A 26 -93.98 75.58 52.91
N LEU A 27 -95.26 75.41 52.62
CA LEU A 27 -95.75 74.47 51.60
C LEU A 27 -95.24 74.83 50.20
N ASN A 28 -95.19 76.11 49.85
CA ASN A 28 -94.69 76.59 48.56
C ASN A 28 -93.18 76.38 48.43
N LYS A 29 -92.41 76.60 49.51
CA LYS A 29 -90.98 76.28 49.54
C LYS A 29 -90.72 74.78 49.38
N GLN A 30 -91.51 73.94 50.06
CA GLN A 30 -91.47 72.48 49.89
C GLN A 30 -91.82 72.07 48.46
N PHE A 31 -92.87 72.64 47.88
CA PHE A 31 -93.29 72.38 46.49
C PHE A 31 -92.18 72.74 45.49
N ASN A 32 -91.55 73.91 45.64
CA ASN A 32 -90.43 74.33 44.79
C ASN A 32 -89.20 73.43 44.95
N SER A 33 -88.91 72.98 46.18
CA SER A 33 -87.83 72.01 46.43
C SER A 33 -88.12 70.66 45.77
N MET A 34 -89.36 70.16 45.87
CA MET A 34 -89.79 68.93 45.21
C MET A 34 -89.70 69.02 43.69
N ASN A 35 -90.12 70.15 43.09
CA ASN A 35 -89.99 70.36 41.65
C ASN A 35 -88.52 70.36 41.19
N LYS A 36 -87.62 70.99 41.96
CA LYS A 36 -86.19 70.97 41.68
C LYS A 36 -85.61 69.54 41.77
N LEU A 37 -86.02 68.77 42.76
CA LEU A 37 -85.63 67.35 42.89
C LEU A 37 -86.15 66.50 41.73
N ALA A 38 -87.37 66.74 41.27
CA ALA A 38 -87.95 66.05 40.12
C ALA A 38 -87.18 66.36 38.83
N LEU A 39 -86.80 67.62 38.60
CA LEU A 39 -85.95 68.02 37.48
C LEU A 39 -84.57 67.35 37.54
N ASN A 40 -83.90 67.42 38.69
CA ASN A 40 -82.59 66.77 38.89
C ASN A 40 -82.66 65.26 38.68
N LYS A 41 -83.73 64.60 39.15
CA LYS A 41 -83.95 63.17 38.91
C LYS A 41 -84.01 62.86 37.41
N ASN A 42 -84.68 63.71 36.64
CA ASN A 42 -84.84 63.52 35.21
C ASN A 42 -83.52 63.75 34.44
N GLU A 43 -82.72 64.74 34.83
CA GLU A 43 -81.37 64.95 34.29
C GLU A 43 -80.43 63.79 34.64
N ASN A 44 -80.42 63.35 35.89
CA ASN A 44 -79.60 62.21 36.32
C ASN A 44 -80.01 60.92 35.60
N ALA A 45 -81.31 60.72 35.33
CA ALA A 45 -81.77 59.58 34.56
C ALA A 45 -81.23 59.59 33.12
N LYS A 46 -81.14 60.76 32.47
CA LYS A 46 -80.53 60.92 31.14
C LYS A 46 -79.03 60.60 31.14
N ILE A 47 -78.32 61.00 32.20
CA ILE A 47 -76.90 60.71 32.36
C ILE A 47 -76.68 59.20 32.57
N ILE A 48 -77.50 58.55 33.39
CA ILE A 48 -77.40 57.10 33.62
C ILE A 48 -77.67 56.32 32.32
N THR A 49 -78.65 56.73 31.52
CA THR A 49 -78.92 56.06 30.23
C THR A 49 -77.81 56.27 29.21
N SER A 50 -77.17 57.44 29.15
CA SER A 50 -76.04 57.67 28.23
C SER A 50 -74.79 56.87 28.62
N LEU A 51 -74.59 56.62 29.93
CA LEU A 51 -73.46 55.83 30.44
C LEU A 51 -73.70 54.30 30.43
N LYS A 52 -74.93 53.85 30.12
CA LYS A 52 -75.34 52.42 30.20
C LYS A 52 -74.53 51.47 29.30
N SER A 53 -73.77 52.00 28.34
CA SER A 53 -72.99 51.22 27.38
C SER A 53 -71.47 51.30 27.60
N ILE A 54 -71.01 51.98 28.65
CA ILE A 54 -69.57 52.14 28.93
C ILE A 54 -68.85 50.80 29.05
N ASP A 55 -69.45 49.83 29.75
CA ASP A 55 -68.85 48.50 29.93
C ASP A 55 -68.62 47.77 28.60
N LYS A 56 -69.50 47.99 27.62
CA LYS A 56 -69.36 47.42 26.27
C LYS A 56 -68.20 48.06 25.51
N VAL A 57 -68.03 49.38 25.67
CA VAL A 57 -66.93 50.13 25.06
C VAL A 57 -65.60 49.70 25.69
N GLU A 58 -65.51 49.58 27.01
CA GLU A 58 -64.32 49.10 27.71
C GLU A 58 -63.93 47.68 27.28
N ASN A 59 -64.90 46.76 27.17
CA ASN A 59 -64.64 45.41 26.67
C ASN A 59 -64.13 45.40 25.23
N ASN A 60 -64.66 46.27 24.38
CA ASN A 60 -64.19 46.39 23.00
C ASN A 60 -62.78 46.98 22.92
N ILE A 61 -62.45 47.94 23.78
CA ILE A 61 -61.08 48.48 23.91
C ILE A 61 -60.12 47.38 24.35
N ALA A 62 -60.47 46.58 25.36
CA ALA A 62 -59.64 45.46 25.82
C ALA A 62 -59.39 44.42 24.71
N LYS A 63 -60.44 44.07 23.94
CA LYS A 63 -60.30 43.19 22.77
C LYS A 63 -59.40 43.79 21.70
N MET A 64 -59.53 45.09 21.44
CA MET A 64 -58.72 45.79 20.45
C MET A 64 -57.23 45.80 20.85
N ILE A 65 -56.91 46.06 22.12
CA ILE A 65 -55.54 45.98 22.66
C ILE A 65 -54.99 44.57 22.48
N SER A 66 -55.73 43.53 22.89
CA SER A 66 -55.27 42.14 22.77
C SER A 66 -55.02 41.72 21.31
N SER A 67 -55.85 42.19 20.37
CA SER A 67 -55.68 41.94 18.93
C SER A 67 -54.46 42.68 18.37
N TYR A 68 -54.20 43.89 18.85
CA TYR A 68 -53.02 44.67 18.46
C TYR A 68 -51.72 44.00 18.93
N ASP A 69 -51.69 43.51 20.18
CA ASP A 69 -50.54 42.76 20.71
C ASP A 69 -50.26 41.47 19.92
N LEU A 70 -51.32 40.74 19.55
CA LEU A 70 -51.23 39.57 18.68
C LEU A 70 -50.63 39.93 17.31
N ARG A 71 -51.05 41.04 16.72
CA ARG A 71 -50.52 41.51 15.44
C ARG A 71 -49.02 41.83 15.53
N ILE A 72 -48.57 42.47 16.60
CA ILE A 72 -47.14 42.76 16.82
C ILE A 72 -46.34 41.44 16.86
N LYS A 73 -46.82 40.45 17.63
CA LYS A 73 -46.17 39.12 17.70
C LYS A 73 -46.13 38.42 16.35
N LEU A 74 -47.18 38.53 15.55
CA LEU A 74 -47.24 37.98 14.19
C LEU A 74 -46.22 38.64 13.25
N ILE A 75 -46.03 39.95 13.34
CA ILE A 75 -45.02 40.67 12.55
C ILE A 75 -43.62 40.18 12.91
N ASP A 76 -43.32 40.01 14.20
CA ASP A 76 -42.04 39.48 14.68
C ASP A 76 -41.82 38.02 14.24
N CYS A 77 -42.84 37.17 14.28
CA CYS A 77 -42.74 35.81 13.74
C CYS A 77 -42.48 35.82 12.24
N LYS A 78 -43.11 36.72 11.48
CA LYS A 78 -42.92 36.84 10.03
C LYS A 78 -41.50 37.26 9.68
N SER A 79 -40.91 38.23 10.41
CA SER A 79 -39.53 38.65 10.16
C SER A 79 -38.54 37.52 10.46
N LYS A 80 -38.72 36.80 11.58
CA LYS A 80 -37.92 35.62 11.93
C LYS A 80 -38.00 34.53 10.87
N LEU A 81 -39.19 34.24 10.36
CA LEU A 81 -39.39 33.29 9.25
C LEU A 81 -38.64 33.72 7.98
N GLY A 82 -38.65 35.01 7.65
CA GLY A 82 -37.89 35.55 6.52
C GLY A 82 -36.38 35.32 6.66
N ASN A 83 -35.82 35.52 7.85
CA ASN A 83 -34.41 35.27 8.12
C ASN A 83 -34.06 33.77 7.99
N ILE A 84 -34.89 32.89 8.56
CA ILE A 84 -34.70 31.44 8.43
C ILE A 84 -34.74 31.02 6.97
N GLN A 85 -35.66 31.58 6.18
CA GLN A 85 -35.76 31.28 4.75
C GLN A 85 -34.48 31.70 4.00
N TYR A 86 -33.96 32.89 4.29
CA TYR A 86 -32.71 33.37 3.71
C TYR A 86 -31.52 32.45 4.05
N GLU A 87 -31.41 32.02 5.30
CA GLU A 87 -30.37 31.06 5.73
C GLU A 87 -30.51 29.71 5.02
N MET A 88 -31.74 29.19 4.91
CA MET A 88 -32.02 27.94 4.19
C MET A 88 -31.60 28.02 2.72
N ASP A 89 -31.87 29.12 2.04
CA ASP A 89 -31.50 29.31 0.64
C ASP A 89 -29.98 29.42 0.48
N GLY A 90 -29.28 30.09 1.39
CA GLY A 90 -27.81 30.10 1.45
C GLY A 90 -27.21 28.70 1.64
N LEU A 91 -27.77 27.91 2.56
CA LEU A 91 -27.33 26.53 2.80
C LEU A 91 -27.58 25.60 1.61
N LYS A 92 -28.68 25.78 0.87
CA LYS A 92 -28.93 25.02 -0.37
C LYS A 92 -27.87 25.29 -1.43
N ILE A 93 -27.46 26.55 -1.61
CA ILE A 93 -26.39 26.91 -2.56
C ILE A 93 -25.09 26.24 -2.14
N ILE A 94 -24.70 26.35 -0.87
CA ILE A 94 -23.50 25.70 -0.34
C ILE A 94 -23.54 24.18 -0.57
N SER A 95 -24.66 23.54 -0.25
CA SER A 95 -24.85 22.10 -0.48
C SER A 95 -24.72 21.72 -1.96
N SER A 96 -25.31 22.49 -2.86
CA SER A 96 -25.20 22.25 -4.31
C SER A 96 -23.75 22.37 -4.80
N ASN A 97 -22.98 23.33 -4.28
CA ASN A 97 -21.58 23.51 -4.62
C ASN A 97 -20.69 22.37 -4.09
N LEU A 98 -21.04 21.82 -2.92
CA LEU A 98 -20.32 20.71 -2.29
C LEU A 98 -20.69 19.33 -2.86
N SER A 99 -21.77 19.23 -3.65
CA SER A 99 -22.29 17.95 -4.18
C SER A 99 -21.26 17.14 -4.98
N ASN A 100 -20.35 17.84 -5.67
CA ASN A 100 -19.32 17.22 -6.51
C ASN A 100 -18.02 16.87 -5.78
N LEU A 101 -17.89 17.16 -4.48
CA LEU A 101 -16.67 16.81 -3.71
C LEU A 101 -16.42 15.32 -3.69
N ASN A 102 -17.47 14.49 -3.60
CA ASN A 102 -17.33 13.04 -3.63
C ASN A 102 -16.78 12.55 -4.97
N ILE A 103 -17.19 13.17 -6.08
CA ILE A 103 -16.68 12.85 -7.42
C ILE A 103 -15.21 13.25 -7.52
N LEU A 104 -14.86 14.46 -7.05
CA LEU A 104 -13.48 14.92 -7.02
C LEU A 104 -12.59 13.99 -6.19
N GLN A 105 -13.05 13.58 -5.01
CA GLN A 105 -12.32 12.66 -4.13
C GLN A 105 -12.11 11.29 -4.78
N ASN A 106 -13.14 10.75 -5.45
CA ASN A 106 -13.02 9.50 -6.19
C ASN A 106 -11.99 9.62 -7.33
N ASN A 107 -12.00 10.72 -8.08
CA ASN A 107 -11.03 10.97 -9.14
C ASN A 107 -9.60 11.05 -8.59
N ILE A 108 -9.40 11.74 -7.47
CA ILE A 108 -8.09 11.81 -6.78
C ILE A 108 -7.62 10.41 -6.38
N ASN A 109 -8.51 9.58 -5.83
CA ASN A 109 -8.18 8.21 -5.44
C ASN A 109 -7.81 7.35 -6.68
N MET A 110 -8.55 7.47 -7.79
CA MET A 110 -8.24 6.76 -9.03
C MET A 110 -6.89 7.16 -9.61
N ILE A 111 -6.58 8.45 -9.65
CA ILE A 111 -5.29 8.97 -10.11
C ILE A 111 -4.16 8.43 -9.22
N SER A 112 -4.33 8.48 -7.90
CA SER A 112 -3.33 8.00 -6.93
C SER A 112 -3.03 6.51 -7.12
N ASN A 113 -4.07 5.69 -7.31
CA ASN A 113 -3.92 4.26 -7.59
C ASN A 113 -3.19 4.01 -8.92
N SER A 114 -3.48 4.82 -9.94
CA SER A 114 -2.83 4.72 -11.25
C SER A 114 -1.34 5.06 -11.17
N ILE A 115 -0.97 6.08 -10.39
CA ILE A 115 0.43 6.45 -10.13
C ILE A 115 1.18 5.31 -9.43
N ILE A 116 0.57 4.67 -8.43
CA ILE A 116 1.15 3.49 -7.76
C ILE A 116 1.38 2.35 -8.75
N GLY A 117 0.42 2.08 -9.64
CA GLY A 117 0.54 1.08 -10.68
C GLY A 117 1.69 1.38 -11.65
N LEU A 118 1.79 2.62 -12.13
CA LEU A 118 2.85 3.08 -13.02
C LEU A 118 4.24 2.94 -12.40
N LYS A 119 4.38 3.27 -11.11
CA LYS A 119 5.64 3.10 -10.38
C LYS A 119 6.08 1.64 -10.36
N LYS A 120 5.18 0.72 -10.01
CA LYS A 120 5.46 -0.73 -10.02
C LYS A 120 5.87 -1.23 -11.41
N LEU A 121 5.20 -0.76 -12.46
CA LEU A 121 5.56 -1.09 -13.84
C LEU A 121 6.96 -0.59 -14.22
N SER A 122 7.30 0.64 -13.81
CA SER A 122 8.65 1.19 -14.02
C SER A 122 9.71 0.34 -13.34
N ASP A 123 9.50 -0.02 -12.08
CA ASP A 123 10.45 -0.85 -11.31
C ASP A 123 10.66 -2.22 -11.96
N ILE A 124 9.60 -2.84 -12.50
CA ILE A 124 9.67 -4.11 -13.23
C ILE A 124 10.45 -3.95 -14.53
N LYS A 125 10.20 -2.87 -15.28
CA LYS A 125 10.91 -2.58 -16.53
C LYS A 125 12.41 -2.39 -16.30
N ASP A 126 12.79 -1.67 -15.26
CA ASP A 126 14.20 -1.45 -14.93
C ASP A 126 14.89 -2.76 -14.53
N LYS A 127 14.20 -3.62 -13.76
CA LYS A 127 14.67 -4.96 -13.42
C LYS A 127 14.85 -5.84 -14.66
N GLU A 128 13.86 -5.88 -15.56
CA GLU A 128 13.95 -6.64 -16.81
C GLU A 128 15.17 -6.22 -17.63
N LEU A 129 15.37 -4.90 -17.77
CA LEU A 129 16.48 -4.35 -18.53
C LEU A 129 17.84 -4.70 -17.91
N SER A 130 17.94 -4.73 -16.58
CA SER A 130 19.14 -5.18 -15.87
C SER A 130 19.41 -6.68 -16.08
N LEU A 131 18.39 -7.52 -15.94
CA LEU A 131 18.49 -8.97 -16.14
C LEU A 131 18.89 -9.30 -17.57
N ARG A 132 18.32 -8.60 -18.56
CA ARG A 132 18.63 -8.80 -19.96
C ARG A 132 20.09 -8.46 -20.29
N LYS A 133 20.65 -7.41 -19.68
CA LYS A 133 22.08 -7.09 -19.77
C LYS A 133 22.94 -8.18 -19.14
N SER A 134 22.61 -8.62 -17.93
CA SER A 134 23.33 -9.70 -17.23
C SER A 134 23.29 -11.01 -18.01
N LEU A 135 22.15 -11.36 -18.59
CA LEU A 135 21.98 -12.55 -19.42
C LEU A 135 22.86 -12.47 -20.68
N ALA A 136 22.87 -11.33 -21.37
CA ALA A 136 23.71 -11.13 -22.55
C ALA A 136 25.21 -11.28 -22.23
N ILE A 137 25.64 -10.76 -21.07
CA ILE A 137 27.00 -10.97 -20.57
C ILE A 137 27.26 -12.45 -20.29
N GLY A 138 26.34 -13.12 -19.59
CA GLY A 138 26.44 -14.55 -19.27
C GLY A 138 26.56 -15.43 -20.52
N ILE A 139 25.76 -15.16 -21.55
CA ILE A 139 25.82 -15.86 -22.84
C ILE A 139 27.23 -15.75 -23.45
N ARG A 140 27.80 -14.52 -23.51
CA ARG A 140 29.15 -14.33 -24.05
C ARG A 140 30.23 -15.04 -23.25
N TYR A 141 30.07 -15.16 -21.93
CA TYR A 141 30.99 -15.96 -21.11
C TYR A 141 30.86 -17.45 -21.41
N VAL A 142 29.64 -17.97 -21.50
CA VAL A 142 29.40 -19.38 -21.85
C VAL A 142 29.99 -19.70 -23.22
N GLU A 143 29.76 -18.88 -24.24
CA GLU A 143 30.33 -19.05 -25.57
C GLU A 143 31.87 -19.13 -25.53
N LYS A 144 32.53 -18.24 -24.78
CA LYS A 144 34.00 -18.27 -24.62
C LYS A 144 34.51 -19.52 -23.89
N LEU A 145 33.74 -20.04 -22.95
CA LEU A 145 34.15 -21.19 -22.14
C LEU A 145 33.86 -22.54 -22.84
N GLN A 146 32.89 -22.59 -23.75
CA GLN A 146 32.57 -23.82 -24.51
C GLN A 146 33.76 -24.39 -25.28
N GLU A 147 34.65 -23.54 -25.79
CA GLU A 147 35.84 -24.00 -26.52
C GLU A 147 36.94 -24.54 -25.60
N ILE A 148 36.95 -24.17 -24.31
CA ILE A 148 37.99 -24.57 -23.36
C ILE A 148 37.94 -26.08 -23.11
N ASP A 149 36.75 -26.65 -22.96
CA ASP A 149 36.59 -28.09 -22.73
C ASP A 149 37.10 -28.91 -23.93
N TYR A 150 36.80 -28.43 -25.15
CA TYR A 150 37.28 -29.06 -26.37
C TYR A 150 38.82 -28.97 -26.50
N ILE A 151 39.39 -27.79 -26.26
CA ILE A 151 40.84 -27.56 -26.30
C ILE A 151 41.55 -28.40 -25.23
N SER A 152 40.99 -28.46 -24.01
CA SER A 152 41.51 -29.27 -22.90
C SER A 152 41.58 -30.75 -23.26
N ARG A 153 40.52 -31.29 -23.89
CA ARG A 153 40.50 -32.68 -24.37
C ARG A 153 41.60 -32.94 -25.41
N ILE A 154 41.76 -32.05 -26.39
CA ILE A 154 42.84 -32.16 -27.39
C ILE A 154 44.21 -32.15 -26.72
N HIS A 155 44.41 -31.24 -25.76
CA HIS A 155 45.67 -31.13 -25.04
C HIS A 155 46.02 -32.44 -24.31
N MET A 156 45.05 -33.04 -23.60
CA MET A 156 45.23 -34.32 -22.91
C MET A 156 45.58 -35.46 -23.90
N GLU A 157 44.93 -35.52 -25.06
CA GLU A 157 45.24 -36.52 -26.09
C GLU A 157 46.66 -36.34 -26.66
N LEU A 158 47.06 -35.10 -26.94
CA LEU A 158 48.40 -34.79 -27.41
C LEU A 158 49.47 -35.19 -26.40
N GLN A 159 49.25 -34.90 -25.11
CA GLN A 159 50.15 -35.33 -24.05
C GLN A 159 50.33 -36.85 -24.01
N LYS A 160 49.24 -37.62 -24.10
CA LYS A 160 49.30 -39.10 -24.15
C LYS A 160 50.11 -39.59 -25.36
N ARG A 161 49.90 -39.00 -26.53
CA ARG A 161 50.63 -39.35 -27.75
C ARG A 161 52.12 -39.01 -27.65
N ILE A 162 52.48 -37.88 -27.04
CA ILE A 162 53.88 -37.48 -26.82
C ILE A 162 54.58 -38.48 -25.88
N ILE A 163 53.92 -38.88 -24.79
CA ILE A 163 54.46 -39.88 -23.86
C ILE A 163 54.72 -41.20 -24.60
N LEU A 164 53.74 -41.69 -25.36
CA LEU A 164 53.89 -42.92 -26.15
C LEU A 164 55.02 -42.79 -27.17
N LEU A 165 55.12 -41.66 -27.88
CA LEU A 165 56.17 -41.42 -28.85
C LEU A 165 57.56 -41.47 -28.21
N ASN A 166 57.72 -40.87 -27.03
CA ASN A 166 58.98 -40.91 -26.29
C ASN A 166 59.34 -42.34 -25.85
N GLN A 167 58.35 -43.12 -25.39
CA GLN A 167 58.55 -44.53 -25.07
C GLN A 167 58.99 -45.33 -26.29
N LEU A 168 58.32 -45.15 -27.44
CA LEU A 168 58.67 -45.81 -28.70
C LEU A 168 60.06 -45.42 -29.18
N LYS A 169 60.44 -44.14 -29.05
CA LYS A 169 61.79 -43.67 -29.39
C LYS A 169 62.85 -44.36 -28.54
N ASN A 170 62.62 -44.47 -27.23
CA ASN A 170 63.53 -45.16 -26.32
C ASN A 170 63.65 -46.65 -26.68
N LEU A 171 62.53 -47.32 -26.93
CA LEU A 171 62.52 -48.72 -27.37
C LEU A 171 63.27 -48.92 -28.69
N HIS A 172 63.11 -47.99 -29.65
CA HIS A 172 63.81 -48.06 -30.92
C HIS A 172 65.33 -47.92 -30.74
N VAL A 173 65.78 -47.02 -29.87
CA VAL A 173 67.20 -46.86 -29.52
C VAL A 173 67.73 -48.15 -28.88
N SER A 174 67.02 -48.71 -27.90
CA SER A 174 67.40 -49.98 -27.26
C SER A 174 67.45 -51.14 -28.26
N TYR A 175 66.46 -51.25 -29.15
CA TYR A 175 66.42 -52.27 -30.19
C TYR A 175 67.64 -52.19 -31.12
N ASN A 176 67.98 -51.00 -31.60
CA ASN A 176 69.14 -50.81 -32.48
C ASN A 176 70.46 -51.15 -31.75
N SER A 177 70.60 -50.74 -30.49
CA SER A 177 71.75 -51.09 -29.66
C SER A 177 71.91 -52.61 -29.51
N ASN A 178 70.83 -53.31 -29.15
CA ASN A 178 70.84 -54.76 -28.99
C ASN A 178 71.12 -55.48 -30.32
N LYS A 179 70.55 -54.98 -31.43
CA LYS A 179 70.81 -55.52 -32.77
C LYS A 179 72.30 -55.43 -33.14
N ASP A 180 72.94 -54.30 -32.84
CA ASP A 180 74.36 -54.11 -33.12
C ASP A 180 75.24 -54.95 -32.19
N GLU A 181 74.84 -55.15 -30.93
CA GLU A 181 75.49 -56.05 -30.00
C GLU A 181 75.42 -57.51 -30.47
N ILE A 182 74.25 -57.99 -30.90
CA ILE A 182 74.07 -59.33 -31.47
C ILE A 182 74.97 -59.53 -32.68
N LYS A 183 75.10 -58.53 -33.58
CA LYS A 183 76.03 -58.61 -34.71
C LYS A 183 77.47 -58.77 -34.26
N LYS A 184 77.91 -58.00 -33.25
CA LYS A 184 79.27 -58.12 -32.69
C LYS A 184 79.50 -59.50 -32.07
N LEU A 185 78.55 -60.01 -31.30
CA LEU A 185 78.61 -61.34 -30.69
C LEU A 185 78.67 -62.45 -31.75
N ASN A 186 77.92 -62.34 -32.84
CA ASN A 186 77.99 -63.32 -33.93
C ASN A 186 79.37 -63.32 -34.61
N ILE A 187 79.99 -62.15 -34.81
CA ILE A 187 81.37 -62.06 -35.34
C ILE A 187 82.37 -62.70 -34.36
N LEU A 188 82.22 -62.45 -33.06
CA LEU A 188 83.07 -63.06 -32.03
C LEU A 188 82.89 -64.58 -31.96
N LEU A 189 81.65 -65.07 -32.00
CA LEU A 189 81.34 -66.50 -32.06
C LEU A 189 81.99 -67.17 -33.27
N GLN A 190 81.94 -66.54 -34.45
CA GLN A 190 82.60 -67.07 -35.63
C GLN A 190 84.12 -67.12 -35.43
N ARG A 191 84.74 -66.06 -34.90
CA ARG A 191 86.17 -66.06 -34.60
C ARG A 191 86.57 -67.16 -33.60
N TYR A 192 85.77 -67.39 -32.56
CA TYR A 192 86.03 -68.46 -31.60
C TYR A 192 85.89 -69.84 -32.23
N LYS A 193 84.90 -70.05 -33.11
CA LYS A 193 84.80 -71.29 -33.89
C LYS A 193 86.04 -71.51 -34.75
N ASP A 194 86.44 -70.50 -35.52
CA ASP A 194 87.63 -70.58 -36.38
C ASP A 194 88.92 -70.86 -35.56
N GLU A 195 89.02 -70.34 -34.34
CA GLU A 195 90.16 -70.59 -33.44
C GLU A 195 90.11 -72.01 -32.84
N VAL A 196 88.94 -72.48 -32.42
CA VAL A 196 88.77 -73.88 -31.96
C VAL A 196 89.15 -74.85 -33.08
N ASP A 197 88.70 -74.62 -34.31
CA ASP A 197 89.03 -75.45 -35.47
C ASP A 197 90.56 -75.52 -35.70
N LYS A 198 91.26 -74.39 -35.57
CA LYS A 198 92.73 -74.34 -35.66
C LYS A 198 93.41 -75.13 -34.54
N GLN A 199 92.94 -74.99 -33.30
CA GLN A 199 93.52 -75.71 -32.16
C GLN A 199 93.25 -77.22 -32.27
N LEU A 200 92.07 -77.63 -32.76
CA LEU A 200 91.75 -79.02 -33.04
C LEU A 200 92.66 -79.60 -34.12
N LEU A 201 92.97 -78.82 -35.18
CA LEU A 201 93.91 -79.23 -36.21
C LEU A 201 95.33 -79.39 -35.63
N TYR A 202 95.80 -78.44 -34.83
CA TYR A 202 97.11 -78.52 -34.18
C TYR A 202 97.19 -79.72 -33.22
N TYR A 203 96.13 -79.96 -32.44
CA TYR A 203 96.02 -81.11 -31.57
C TYR A 203 96.04 -82.43 -32.34
N LYS A 204 95.34 -82.51 -33.49
CA LYS A 204 95.38 -83.64 -34.42
C LYS A 204 96.82 -83.95 -34.87
N GLU A 205 97.56 -82.92 -35.29
CA GLU A 205 98.95 -83.06 -35.74
C GLU A 205 99.89 -83.54 -34.63
N LEU A 206 99.70 -83.07 -33.40
CA LEU A 206 100.48 -83.52 -32.25
C LEU A 206 100.22 -85.00 -31.93
N LEU A 207 98.95 -85.42 -31.91
CA LEU A 207 98.58 -86.80 -31.64
C LEU A 207 99.14 -87.75 -32.71
N LEU A 208 99.14 -87.34 -33.99
CA LEU A 208 99.77 -88.09 -35.08
C LEU A 208 101.29 -88.26 -34.90
N LYS A 209 101.98 -87.22 -34.41
CA LYS A 209 103.44 -87.27 -34.19
C LYS A 209 103.86 -88.14 -33.03
N GLN A 210 103.04 -88.25 -31.99
CA GLN A 210 103.39 -89.01 -30.79
C GLN A 210 103.15 -90.51 -30.96
N GLU A 211 102.24 -90.93 -31.87
CA GLU A 211 101.83 -92.32 -32.19
C GLU A 211 101.32 -93.16 -30.99
N ILE A 212 101.54 -92.69 -29.76
CA ILE A 212 101.23 -93.32 -28.49
C ILE A 212 100.70 -92.23 -27.56
N CYS A 213 99.59 -92.50 -26.87
CA CYS A 213 98.99 -91.56 -25.95
C CYS A 213 99.89 -91.36 -24.71
N PRO A 214 100.28 -90.13 -24.36
CA PRO A 214 101.16 -89.89 -23.21
C PRO A 214 100.48 -90.12 -21.84
N LEU A 215 99.15 -90.23 -21.80
CA LEU A 215 98.37 -90.44 -20.57
C LEU A 215 98.10 -91.91 -20.27
N CYS A 216 97.74 -92.70 -21.28
CA CYS A 216 97.34 -94.10 -21.11
C CYS A 216 98.20 -95.10 -21.89
N PHE A 217 99.24 -94.62 -22.58
CA PHE A 217 100.20 -95.41 -23.37
C PHE A 217 99.56 -96.29 -24.46
N SER A 218 98.31 -96.04 -24.83
CA SER A 218 97.65 -96.74 -25.94
C SER A 218 98.13 -96.20 -27.28
N ILE A 219 98.23 -97.06 -28.30
CA ILE A 219 98.50 -96.66 -29.68
C ILE A 219 97.41 -95.71 -30.17
N ILE A 220 97.81 -94.57 -30.73
CA ILE A 220 96.95 -93.59 -31.36
C ILE A 220 96.97 -93.87 -32.87
N ASP A 221 95.85 -94.36 -33.39
CA ASP A 221 95.59 -94.53 -34.82
C ASP A 221 94.65 -93.44 -35.35
N ASN A 222 94.55 -93.33 -36.68
CA ASN A 222 93.70 -92.32 -37.34
C ASN A 222 92.22 -92.38 -36.90
N ASP A 223 91.71 -93.57 -36.59
CA ASP A 223 90.31 -93.76 -36.19
C ASP A 223 90.05 -93.21 -34.79
N LYS A 224 90.94 -93.45 -33.83
CA LYS A 224 90.84 -92.86 -32.48
C LYS A 224 90.99 -91.34 -32.51
N ILE A 225 91.88 -90.81 -33.36
CA ILE A 225 92.03 -89.36 -33.52
C ILE A 225 90.73 -88.72 -34.02
N ASN A 226 90.12 -89.29 -35.06
CA ASN A 226 88.85 -88.77 -35.59
C ASN A 226 87.72 -88.89 -34.56
N HIS A 227 87.70 -89.96 -33.77
CA HIS A 227 86.74 -90.12 -32.67
C HIS A 227 86.92 -89.03 -31.59
N ILE A 228 88.15 -88.72 -31.18
CA ILE A 228 88.42 -87.65 -30.20
C ILE A 228 87.98 -86.29 -30.75
N ILE A 229 88.34 -85.96 -31.99
CA ILE A 229 87.98 -84.68 -32.61
C ILE A 229 86.46 -84.52 -32.76
N SER A 230 85.74 -85.61 -33.04
CA SER A 230 84.28 -85.56 -33.20
C SER A 230 83.51 -85.11 -31.94
N HIS A 231 84.12 -85.18 -30.75
CA HIS A 231 83.49 -84.69 -29.52
C HIS A 231 83.56 -83.15 -29.36
N TYR A 232 84.34 -82.47 -30.20
CA TYR A 232 84.54 -81.02 -30.15
C TYR A 232 83.89 -80.27 -31.33
N ASN A 233 83.30 -81.00 -32.27
CA ASN A 233 82.50 -80.48 -33.40
C ASN A 233 81.00 -80.56 -33.07
#